data_AF-A0A376ZL62-F1
#
_entry.id   AF-A0A376ZL62-F1
#
_cell.length_a   1.000
_cell.length_b   1.000
_cell.length_c   1.000
_cell.angle_alpha   90.00
_cell.angle_beta   90.00
_cell.angle_gamma   90.00
#
_symmetry.space_group_name_H-M   'P 1'
#
loop_
_entity.id
_entity.type
_entity.pdbx_description
1 polymer ?
#
loop_
_entity_poly.entity_id
_entity_poly.type
_entity_poly.pdbx_seq_one_letter_code
_entity_poly.pdbx_strand_id
1 'polypeptide(L)' 'MSTLRLLISDSYDPWFNLAVEECIFRQMPATQRVLFLWRNADTVVIGRAQNPWKECNTRRMERR' A
#
# COMPACT_ATOMS: atom_id res chain seq x y z
N MET A 1 16.61 -0.88 -21.54
CA MET A 1 15.49 -1.23 -20.65
C MET A 1 14.33 -0.29 -20.92
N SER A 2 13.08 -0.77 -20.86
CA SER A 2 11.91 0.09 -20.99
C SER A 2 11.87 1.11 -19.84
N THR A 3 11.39 2.32 -20.12
CA THR A 3 11.16 3.35 -19.08
C THR A 3 9.88 3.11 -18.29
N LEU A 4 9.02 2.18 -18.73
CA LEU A 4 7.78 1.83 -18.07
C LEU A 4 7.88 0.46 -17.41
N ARG A 5 7.36 0.34 -16.19
CA ARG A 5 7.21 -0.94 -15.47
C ARG A 5 5.78 -1.06 -14.92
N LEU A 6 5.14 -2.18 -15.23
CA LEU A 6 3.84 -2.56 -14.70
C LEU A 6 4.04 -3.69 -13.68
N LEU A 7 3.47 -3.53 -12.49
CA LEU A 7 3.51 -4.51 -11.40
C LEU A 7 2.07 -4.76 -10.91
N ILE A 8 1.74 -6.02 -10.65
CA ILE A 8 0.46 -6.44 -10.10
C ILE A 8 0.75 -7.28 -8.87
N SER A 9 0.17 -6.93 -7.73
CA SER A 9 0.26 -7.74 -6.51
C SER A 9 -0.92 -8.70 -6.42
N ASP A 10 -0.61 -9.99 -6.23
CA ASP A 10 -1.60 -11.02 -5.89
C ASP A 10 -1.81 -11.14 -4.36
N SER A 11 -1.06 -10.37 -3.56
CA SER A 11 -1.24 -10.34 -2.11
C SER A 11 -2.39 -9.43 -1.70
N TYR A 12 -3.15 -9.87 -0.70
CA TYR A 12 -4.23 -9.10 -0.07
C TYR A 12 -3.82 -8.51 1.29
N ASP A 13 -2.57 -8.71 1.73
CA ASP A 13 -2.06 -8.15 2.98
C ASP A 13 -1.67 -6.67 2.78
N PRO A 14 -2.32 -5.72 3.49
CA PRO A 14 -2.01 -4.31 3.37
C PRO A 14 -0.60 -3.94 3.79
N TRP A 15 -0.02 -4.62 4.79
CA TRP A 15 1.33 -4.32 5.26
C TRP A 15 2.36 -4.74 4.22
N PHE A 16 2.17 -5.93 3.63
CA PHE A 16 2.99 -6.39 2.52
C PHE A 16 2.93 -5.43 1.34
N ASN A 17 1.74 -5.04 0.90
CA ASN A 17 1.59 -4.19 -0.28
C ASN A 17 2.17 -2.79 -0.09
N LEU A 18 2.01 -2.18 1.09
CA LEU A 18 2.62 -0.89 1.42
C LEU A 18 4.16 -0.99 1.51
N ALA A 19 4.69 -2.07 2.06
CA ALA A 19 6.14 -2.30 2.09
C ALA A 19 6.72 -2.48 0.68
N VAL A 20 6.01 -3.20 -0.19
CA VAL A 20 6.38 -3.35 -1.61
C VAL A 20 6.36 -1.99 -2.31
N GLU A 21 5.31 -1.19 -2.13
CA GLU A 21 5.20 0.16 -2.69
C GLU A 21 6.39 1.04 -2.27
N GLU A 22 6.71 1.10 -0.98
CA GLU A 22 7.83 1.90 -0.48
C GLU A 22 9.18 1.42 -1.04
N CYS A 23 9.39 0.11 -1.12
CA CYS A 23 10.62 -0.48 -1.66
C CYS A 23 10.80 -0.14 -3.14
N ILE A 24 9.73 -0.29 -3.94
CA ILE A 24 9.74 0.09 -5.36
C ILE A 24 10.08 1.58 -5.49
N PHE A 25 9.40 2.44 -4.73
CA PHE A 25 9.58 3.88 -4.82
C PHE A 25 11.00 4.33 -4.46
N ARG A 26 11.60 3.74 -3.42
CA ARG A 26 12.97 4.09 -3.00
C ARG A 26 14.06 3.59 -3.95
N GLN A 27 13.80 2.50 -4.66
CA GLN A 27 14.80 1.86 -5.52
C GLN A 27 14.62 2.16 -7.00
N MET A 28 13.52 2.81 -7.41
CA MET A 28 13.27 3.07 -8.82
C MET A 28 14.28 4.08 -9.40
N PRO A 29 14.84 3.83 -10.60
CA PRO A 29 15.61 4.81 -11.34
C PRO A 29 14.79 6.07 -11.66
N ALA A 30 15.44 7.24 -11.67
CA ALA A 30 14.77 8.51 -11.97
C ALA A 30 14.12 8.59 -13.37
N THR A 31 14.57 7.76 -14.31
CA THR A 31 14.02 7.69 -15.67
C THR A 31 12.80 6.76 -15.79
N GLN A 32 12.49 6.01 -14.73
CA GLN A 32 11.45 4.99 -14.74
C GLN A 32 10.10 5.56 -14.28
N ARG A 33 9.02 5.06 -14.88
CA ARG A 33 7.64 5.28 -14.45
C ARG A 33 7.01 3.94 -14.12
N VAL A 34 6.38 3.85 -12.96
CA VAL A 34 5.83 2.60 -12.44
C VAL A 34 4.32 2.74 -12.24
N LEU A 35 3.58 1.74 -12.72
CA LEU A 35 2.20 1.50 -12.31
C LEU A 35 2.17 0.24 -11.46
N PHE A 36 1.66 0.36 -10.23
CA PHE A 36 1.48 -0.75 -9.31
C PHE A 36 -0.01 -0.92 -9.00
N LEU A 37 -0.57 -2.05 -9.41
CA LEU A 37 -1.97 -2.40 -9.14
C LEU A 37 -2.02 -3.41 -7.99
N TRP A 38 -2.79 -3.10 -6.96
CA TRP A 38 -2.89 -3.91 -5.76
C TRP A 38 -4.23 -3.69 -5.04
N ARG A 39 -4.59 -4.61 -4.16
CA ARG A 39 -5.79 -4.55 -3.33
C ARG A 39 -5.55 -5.25 -2.01
N ASN A 40 -6.26 -4.83 -0.97
CA ASN A 40 -6.18 -5.46 0.36
C ASN A 40 -7.49 -6.19 0.68
N ALA A 41 -7.41 -7.22 1.53
CA ALA A 41 -8.57 -7.75 2.23
C ALA A 41 -9.08 -6.73 3.28
N ASP A 42 -10.05 -7.11 4.11
CA ASP A 42 -10.69 -6.28 5.14
C ASP A 42 -9.71 -5.37 5.92
N THR A 43 -9.56 -4.12 5.48
CA THR A 43 -8.53 -3.20 5.97
C THR A 43 -9.05 -1.76 5.99
N VAL A 44 -8.67 -1.01 7.02
CA VAL A 44 -8.71 0.45 7.02
C VAL A 44 -7.27 0.97 6.94
N VAL A 45 -6.95 1.73 5.90
CA VAL A 45 -5.65 2.42 5.76
C VAL A 45 -5.83 3.87 6.21
N ILE A 46 -4.92 4.36 7.04
CA ILE A 46 -4.89 5.75 7.48
C ILE A 46 -3.63 6.45 6.97
N GLY A 47 -3.72 7.76 6.76
CA GLY A 47 -2.60 8.61 6.40
C GLY A 47 -1.63 8.84 7.56
N ARG A 48 -0.40 9.23 7.22
CA ARG A 48 0.74 9.35 8.15
C ARG A 48 0.48 10.17 9.42
N ALA A 49 -0.36 11.21 9.34
CA ALA A 49 -0.62 12.14 10.43
C ALA A 49 -2.05 12.03 11.00
N GLN A 50 -2.76 10.93 10.77
CA GLN A 50 -4.11 10.71 11.30
C GLN A 50 -4.08 10.02 12.66
N ASN A 51 -5.08 10.34 13.50
CA ASN A 51 -5.31 9.65 14.77
C ASN A 51 -6.29 8.48 14.55
N PRO A 52 -5.86 7.20 14.63
CA PRO A 52 -6.71 6.05 14.34
C PRO A 52 -7.96 5.98 15.23
N TRP A 53 -7.85 6.31 16.52
CA TRP A 53 -8.99 6.22 17.45
C TRP A 53 -10.10 7.23 17.14
N LYS A 54 -9.78 8.30 16.41
CA LYS A 54 -10.76 9.32 15.99
C LYS A 54 -11.33 9.05 14.61
N GLU A 55 -10.49 8.60 13.68
CA GLU A 55 -10.85 8.48 12.25
C GLU A 55 -11.51 7.14 11.92
N CYS A 56 -11.31 6.10 12.73
CA CYS A 56 -11.93 4.80 12.50
C CYS A 56 -12.42 4.12 13.79
N ASN A 57 -13.38 3.21 13.65
CA ASN A 57 -13.92 2.45 14.78
C ASN A 57 -13.01 1.26 15.11
N THR A 58 -11.87 1.55 15.72
CA THR A 58 -10.84 0.56 16.09
C THR A 58 -11.41 -0.62 16.88
N ARG A 59 -12.36 -0.37 17.79
CA ARG A 59 -13.05 -1.41 18.55
C ARG A 59 -13.87 -2.37 17.66
N ARG A 60 -14.50 -1.88 16.60
CA ARG A 60 -15.23 -2.75 15.65
C ARG A 60 -14.27 -3.49 14.72
N MET A 61 -13.13 -2.88 14.38
CA MET A 61 -12.11 -3.51 13.54
C MET A 61 -11.48 -4.73 14.23
N GLU A 62 -11.19 -4.65 15.53
CA GLU A 62 -10.63 -5.76 16.32
C GLU A 62 -11.60 -6.95 16.48
N ARG A 63 -12.90 -6.71 16.41
CA ARG A 63 -13.94 -7.74 16.62
C ARG A 63 -14.29 -8.53 15.36
N ARG A 64 -13.64 -8.22 14.24
CA ARG A 64 -13.82 -8.93 12.97
C ARG A 64 -12.77 -10.01 12.81
#